data_AF-A0A8F1MBA8-F1
#
_entry.id   AF-A0A8F1MBA8-F1
#
_cell.length_a   1.000
_cell.length_b   1.000
_cell.length_c   1.000
_cell.angle_alpha   90.00
_cell.angle_beta   90.00
_cell.angle_gamma   90.00
#
_symmetry.space_group_name_H-M   'P 1'
#
loop_
_entity.id
_entity.type
_entity.pdbx_description
1 polymer ?
#
loop_
_entity_poly.entity_id
_entity_poly.type
_entity_poly.pdbx_seq_one_letter_code
_entity_poly.pdbx_strand_id
1 'polypeptide(L)'
;MSKWEDRIQNSATYAAAKKLLTRFDEVDLGNASLEAIDDINRAKLVIELLVDRLNNTDNRLISISNLDNINSYLSSVSSYFDNWQNYRNDAYLDISYMNGYIDSILSYIPSLTPAMDIKETRKAIAGLNRSVGQYKRVSGKRD
;
A
#
# COMPACT_ATOMS: atom_id res chain seq x y z
N MET A 1 -15.86 -0.08 20.26
CA MET A 1 -14.71 0.03 19.34
C MET A 1 -14.59 1.47 18.89
N SER A 2 -13.43 2.07 19.11
CA SER A 2 -13.14 3.44 18.70
C SER A 2 -13.10 3.49 17.18
N LYS A 3 -13.69 4.52 16.54
CA LYS A 3 -13.65 4.76 15.07
C LYS A 3 -12.25 4.68 14.44
N TRP A 4 -11.20 4.74 15.27
CA TRP A 4 -9.81 4.67 14.87
C TRP A 4 -9.21 3.25 14.88
N GLU A 5 -9.79 2.31 15.63
CA GLU A 5 -9.22 0.96 15.80
C GLU A 5 -9.31 0.12 14.52
N ASP A 6 -10.30 0.37 13.65
CA ASP A 6 -10.49 -0.44 12.43
C ASP A 6 -10.36 0.36 11.12
N ARG A 7 -9.92 1.63 11.18
CA ARG A 7 -9.89 2.50 9.98
C ARG A 7 -8.94 1.98 8.92
N ILE A 8 -7.82 1.39 9.32
CA ILE A 8 -6.78 0.91 8.40
C ILE A 8 -7.17 -0.46 7.84
N GLN A 9 -7.66 -1.36 8.69
CA GLN A 9 -8.12 -2.69 8.30
C GLN A 9 -9.33 -2.61 7.34
N ASN A 10 -10.16 -1.58 7.46
CA ASN A 10 -11.26 -1.30 6.52
C ASN A 10 -10.88 -0.35 5.37
N SER A 11 -9.60 -0.01 5.21
CA SER A 11 -9.15 0.89 4.14
C SER A 11 -9.07 0.17 2.79
N ALA A 12 -9.27 0.92 1.70
CA ALA A 12 -9.09 0.42 0.34
C ALA A 12 -7.66 -0.11 0.12
N THR A 13 -6.65 0.56 0.69
CA THR A 13 -5.25 0.16 0.59
C THR A 13 -5.00 -1.21 1.22
N TYR A 14 -5.53 -1.46 2.43
CA TYR A 14 -5.38 -2.74 3.11
C TYR A 14 -6.06 -3.87 2.33
N ALA A 15 -7.29 -3.62 1.86
CA ALA A 15 -8.02 -4.57 1.03
C ALA A 15 -7.29 -4.86 -0.30
N ALA A 16 -6.76 -3.83 -0.97
CA ALA A 16 -6.00 -3.98 -2.21
C ALA A 16 -4.70 -4.77 -2.01
N ALA A 17 -3.96 -4.49 -0.93
CA ALA A 17 -2.74 -5.23 -0.59
C ALA A 17 -3.04 -6.72 -0.33
N LYS A 18 -4.05 -7.02 0.50
CA LYS A 18 -4.46 -8.41 0.77
C LYS A 18 -4.94 -9.12 -0.50
N LYS A 19 -5.72 -8.45 -1.34
CA LYS A 19 -6.18 -9.00 -2.63
C LYS A 19 -4.99 -9.33 -3.53
N LEU A 20 -4.00 -8.45 -3.63
CA LEU A 20 -2.80 -8.70 -4.43
C LEU A 20 -1.99 -9.89 -3.91
N LEU A 21 -1.80 -10.02 -2.59
CA LEU A 21 -1.13 -11.18 -2.00
C LEU A 21 -1.82 -12.48 -2.38
N THR A 22 -3.14 -12.55 -2.21
CA THR A 22 -3.93 -13.73 -2.62
C THR A 22 -3.72 -14.03 -4.11
N ARG A 23 -3.72 -13.02 -4.97
CA ARG A 23 -3.48 -13.22 -6.40
C ARG A 23 -2.07 -13.72 -6.72
N PHE A 24 -1.05 -13.31 -5.96
CA PHE A 24 0.31 -13.84 -6.10
C PHE A 24 0.43 -15.28 -5.58
N ASP A 25 -0.34 -15.66 -4.55
CA ASP A 25 -0.37 -17.03 -4.05
C ASP A 25 -1.08 -18.01 -5.00
N GLU A 26 -2.09 -17.52 -5.72
CA GLU A 26 -2.94 -18.33 -6.59
C GLU A 26 -2.45 -18.43 -8.04
N VAL A 27 -1.45 -17.63 -8.43
CA VAL A 27 -1.01 -17.59 -9.82
C VAL A 27 -0.28 -18.87 -10.23
N ASP A 28 -0.66 -19.43 -11.37
CA ASP A 28 0.06 -20.55 -11.96
C ASP A 28 1.38 -20.07 -12.58
N LEU A 29 2.49 -20.55 -12.02
CA LEU A 29 3.85 -20.24 -12.43
C LEU A 29 4.52 -21.36 -13.24
N GLY A 30 3.80 -22.43 -13.60
CA GLY A 30 4.40 -23.63 -14.21
C GLY A 30 5.18 -23.37 -15.52
N ASN A 31 4.81 -22.33 -16.26
CA ASN A 31 5.48 -21.90 -17.50
C ASN A 31 6.09 -20.49 -17.40
N ALA A 32 6.19 -19.92 -16.20
CA ALA A 32 6.82 -18.61 -16.00
C ALA A 32 8.35 -18.74 -16.10
N SER A 33 9.01 -17.67 -16.53
CA SER A 33 10.48 -17.57 -16.44
C SER A 33 10.93 -17.49 -14.99
N LEU A 34 12.21 -17.78 -14.73
CA LEU A 34 12.78 -17.65 -13.40
C LEU A 34 12.78 -16.18 -12.94
N GLU A 35 13.02 -15.26 -13.87
CA GLU A 35 12.98 -13.83 -13.64
C GLU A 35 11.57 -13.37 -13.24
N ALA A 36 10.53 -13.85 -13.94
CA ALA A 36 9.15 -13.53 -13.58
C ALA A 36 8.77 -14.07 -12.20
N ILE A 37 9.24 -15.28 -11.86
CA ILE A 37 9.02 -15.87 -10.54
C ILE A 37 9.70 -15.02 -9.45
N ASP A 38 10.95 -14.58 -9.67
CA ASP A 38 11.67 -13.72 -8.73
C ASP A 38 10.97 -12.36 -8.55
N ASP A 39 10.55 -11.73 -9.65
CA ASP A 39 9.84 -10.46 -9.62
C ASP A 39 8.51 -10.52 -8.86
N ILE A 40 7.74 -11.60 -9.06
CA ILE A 40 6.48 -11.82 -8.34
C ILE A 40 6.74 -12.10 -6.86
N ASN A 41 7.76 -12.91 -6.53
CA ASN A 41 8.14 -13.17 -5.14
C ASN A 41 8.61 -11.91 -4.42
N ARG A 42 9.40 -11.07 -5.09
CA ARG A 42 9.82 -9.76 -4.58
C ARG A 42 8.62 -8.86 -4.31
N ALA A 43 7.70 -8.76 -5.27
CA ALA A 43 6.47 -7.99 -5.11
C ALA A 43 5.65 -8.48 -3.91
N LYS A 44 5.52 -9.81 -3.75
CA LYS A 44 4.87 -10.43 -2.59
C LYS A 44 5.53 -10.02 -1.27
N LEU A 45 6.85 -10.15 -1.14
CA LEU A 45 7.57 -9.77 0.09
C LEU A 45 7.38 -8.30 0.48
N VAL A 46 7.40 -7.38 -0.50
CA VAL A 46 7.18 -5.95 -0.23
C VAL A 46 5.73 -5.68 0.22
N ILE A 47 4.75 -6.34 -0.39
CA ILE A 47 3.34 -6.19 0.00
C ILE A 47 3.07 -6.86 1.37
N GLU A 48 3.72 -7.98 1.68
CA GLU A 48 3.67 -8.59 3.02
C GLU A 48 4.24 -7.63 4.08
N LEU A 49 5.38 -7.00 3.81
CA LEU A 49 5.95 -5.97 4.68
C LEU A 49 5.00 -4.79 4.88
N LEU A 50 4.32 -4.35 3.83
CA LEU A 50 3.28 -3.31 3.93
C LEU A 50 2.14 -3.77 4.85
N VAL A 51 1.58 -4.95 4.63
CA VAL A 51 0.47 -5.48 5.45
C VAL A 51 0.89 -5.63 6.91
N ASP A 52 2.09 -6.14 7.17
CA ASP A 52 2.66 -6.24 8.51
C ASP A 52 2.76 -4.86 9.18
N ARG A 53 3.28 -3.87 8.46
CA ARG A 53 3.35 -2.48 8.93
C ARG A 53 1.98 -1.93 9.29
N LEU A 54 0.96 -2.19 8.47
CA LEU A 54 -0.42 -1.73 8.71
C LEU A 54 -1.09 -2.45 9.88
N ASN A 55 -0.74 -3.72 10.15
CA ASN A 55 -1.26 -4.49 11.28
C ASN A 55 -0.62 -4.11 12.62
N ASN A 56 0.68 -3.79 12.61
CA ASN A 56 1.47 -3.63 13.83
C ASN A 56 1.71 -2.17 14.25
N THR A 57 1.11 -1.20 13.54
CA THR A 57 1.26 0.23 13.84
C THR A 57 -0.04 0.80 14.43
N ASP A 58 0.06 1.68 15.43
CA ASP A 58 -1.10 2.44 15.89
C ASP A 58 -1.71 3.24 14.71
N ASN A 59 -2.94 2.89 14.34
CA ASN A 59 -3.72 3.48 13.25
C ASN A 59 -3.80 5.02 13.29
N ARG A 60 -3.55 5.66 14.44
CA ARG A 60 -3.52 7.12 14.62
C ARG A 60 -2.24 7.75 14.07
N LEU A 61 -1.17 6.97 13.96
CA LEU A 61 0.15 7.41 13.49
C LEU A 61 0.32 7.25 11.99
N ILE A 62 -0.53 6.46 11.35
CA ILE A 62 -0.49 6.23 9.92
C ILE A 62 -0.83 7.51 9.16
N SER A 63 0.11 7.96 8.33
CA SER A 63 -0.07 9.05 7.37
C SER A 63 -1.04 8.64 6.26
N ILE A 64 -2.22 9.26 6.22
CA ILE A 64 -3.25 8.95 5.23
C ILE A 64 -2.83 9.34 3.82
N SER A 65 -2.12 10.45 3.64
CA SER A 65 -1.63 10.84 2.30
C SER A 65 -0.65 9.82 1.72
N ASN A 66 0.23 9.27 2.57
CA ASN A 66 1.18 8.25 2.13
C ASN A 66 0.47 6.92 1.85
N LEU A 67 -0.59 6.61 2.62
CA LEU A 67 -1.45 5.45 2.37
C LEU A 67 -2.22 5.56 1.04
N ASP A 68 -2.67 6.76 0.67
CA ASP A 68 -3.33 7.03 -0.62
C ASP A 68 -2.34 6.90 -1.79
N ASN A 69 -1.09 7.36 -1.63
CA ASN A 69 -0.03 7.15 -2.62
C ASN A 69 0.26 5.66 -2.82
N ILE A 70 0.42 4.91 -1.73
CA ILE A 70 0.61 3.46 -1.78
C ILE A 70 -0.57 2.78 -2.49
N ASN A 71 -1.81 3.20 -2.24
CA ASN A 71 -2.97 2.64 -2.93
C ASN A 71 -2.92 2.82 -4.45
N SER A 72 -2.44 3.98 -4.91
CA SER A 72 -2.28 4.28 -6.33
C SER A 72 -1.19 3.40 -6.97
N TYR A 73 -0.09 3.16 -6.25
CA TYR A 73 0.95 2.24 -6.69
C TYR A 73 0.49 0.78 -6.68
N LEU A 74 -0.26 0.34 -5.67
CA LEU A 74 -0.88 -1.01 -5.64
C LEU A 74 -1.82 -1.21 -6.84
N SER A 75 -2.58 -0.19 -7.21
CA SER A 75 -3.45 -0.24 -8.40
C SER A 75 -2.64 -0.43 -9.68
N SER A 76 -1.49 0.23 -9.79
CA SER A 76 -0.56 0.08 -10.92
C SER A 76 0.07 -1.31 -10.94
N VAL A 77 0.54 -1.81 -9.80
CA VAL A 77 1.05 -3.19 -9.65
C VAL A 77 0.02 -4.21 -10.10
N SER A 78 -1.23 -4.07 -9.64
CA SER A 78 -2.33 -4.94 -10.07
C SER A 78 -2.51 -4.92 -11.57
N SER A 79 -2.54 -3.73 -12.19
CA SER A 79 -2.73 -3.61 -13.64
C SER A 79 -1.58 -4.24 -14.45
N TYR A 80 -0.34 -4.09 -14.01
CA TYR A 80 0.80 -4.68 -14.71
C TYR A 80 0.88 -6.19 -14.51
N PHE A 81 0.49 -6.66 -13.32
CA PHE A 81 0.35 -8.08 -13.08
C PHE A 81 -0.78 -8.69 -13.92
N ASP A 82 -1.91 -7.99 -14.10
CA ASP A 82 -2.98 -8.39 -15.03
C ASP A 82 -2.44 -8.51 -16.47
N ASN A 83 -1.66 -7.53 -16.92
CA ASN A 83 -1.04 -7.57 -18.25
C ASN A 83 -0.06 -8.73 -18.40
N TRP A 84 0.81 -8.96 -17.41
CA TRP A 84 1.71 -10.12 -17.42
C TRP A 84 0.92 -11.44 -17.48
N GLN A 85 -0.16 -11.56 -16.70
CA GLN A 85 -0.98 -12.78 -16.73
C GLN A 85 -1.64 -13.02 -18.09
N ASN A 86 -2.14 -11.96 -18.72
CA ASN A 86 -2.84 -12.06 -20.01
C ASN A 86 -1.89 -12.33 -21.18
N TYR A 87 -0.69 -11.74 -21.17
CA TYR A 87 0.24 -11.79 -22.31
C TYR A 87 1.44 -12.69 -22.09
N ARG A 88 1.70 -13.14 -20.85
CA ARG A 88 2.91 -13.86 -20.43
C ARG A 88 4.19 -13.18 -20.93
N ASN A 89 4.21 -11.86 -20.84
CA ASN A 89 5.34 -11.03 -21.25
C ASN A 89 6.00 -10.41 -20.02
N ASP A 90 7.18 -10.89 -19.68
CA ASP A 90 7.94 -10.51 -18.48
C ASP A 90 8.35 -9.04 -18.47
N ALA A 91 8.34 -8.37 -19.62
CA ALA A 91 8.53 -6.92 -19.67
C ALA A 91 7.54 -6.16 -18.78
N TYR A 92 6.32 -6.68 -18.55
CA TYR A 92 5.37 -6.04 -17.63
C TYR A 92 5.76 -6.14 -16.15
N LEU A 93 6.66 -7.06 -15.78
CA LEU A 93 7.15 -7.21 -14.42
C LEU A 93 8.40 -6.36 -14.13
N ASP A 94 9.14 -5.98 -15.17
CA ASP A 94 10.38 -5.20 -15.10
C ASP A 94 10.25 -3.87 -14.33
N ILE A 95 11.40 -3.28 -13.97
CA ILE A 95 11.54 -2.02 -13.24
C ILE A 95 10.81 -0.85 -13.91
N SER A 96 10.70 -0.87 -15.24
CA SER A 96 9.96 0.14 -16.00
C SER A 96 8.43 0.08 -15.76
N TYR A 97 7.95 -1.01 -15.16
CA TYR A 97 6.54 -1.33 -14.97
C TYR A 97 6.28 -1.80 -13.52
N MET A 98 5.84 -3.05 -13.31
CA MET A 98 5.40 -3.52 -11.99
C MET A 98 6.45 -3.26 -10.91
N ASN A 99 7.71 -3.62 -11.14
CA ASN A 99 8.75 -3.48 -10.13
C ASN A 99 9.07 -2.03 -9.77
N GLY A 100 8.92 -1.07 -10.69
CA GLY A 100 9.09 0.35 -10.38
C GLY A 100 8.03 0.87 -9.39
N TYR A 101 6.81 0.35 -9.49
CA TYR A 101 5.76 0.64 -8.51
C TYR A 101 5.97 -0.09 -7.18
N ILE A 102 6.53 -1.30 -7.21
CA ILE A 102 6.96 -2.00 -5.99
C ILE A 102 8.06 -1.22 -5.26
N ASP A 103 9.04 -0.66 -5.97
CA ASP A 103 10.09 0.21 -5.40
C ASP A 103 9.48 1.44 -4.74
N SER A 104 8.50 2.05 -5.41
CA SER A 104 7.76 3.19 -4.88
C SER A 104 6.96 2.81 -3.63
N ILE A 105 6.35 1.62 -3.56
CA ILE A 105 5.69 1.16 -2.33
C ILE A 105 6.72 0.98 -1.22
N LEU A 106 7.81 0.27 -1.50
CA LEU A 106 8.88 0.01 -0.54
C LEU A 106 9.46 1.30 0.06
N SER A 107 9.69 2.32 -0.77
CA SER A 107 10.22 3.61 -0.30
C SER A 107 9.24 4.37 0.60
N TYR A 108 7.93 4.15 0.43
CA TYR A 108 6.90 4.84 1.22
C TYR A 108 6.54 4.14 2.53
N ILE A 109 6.84 2.84 2.68
CA ILE A 109 6.57 2.07 3.91
C ILE A 109 7.19 2.74 5.16
N PRO A 110 8.47 3.16 5.18
CA PRO A 110 9.05 3.85 6.34
C PRO A 110 8.33 5.16 6.68
N SER A 111 7.83 5.86 5.65
CA SER A 111 7.13 7.14 5.77
C SER A 111 5.66 7.01 6.17
N LEU A 112 5.11 5.80 6.30
CA LEU A 112 3.75 5.60 6.84
C LEU A 112 3.64 6.11 8.28
N THR A 113 4.76 6.10 9.01
CA THR A 113 4.86 6.56 10.38
C THR A 113 5.95 7.62 10.50
N PRO A 114 5.94 8.44 11.56
CA PRO A 114 7.00 9.41 11.82
C PRO A 114 8.30 8.70 12.15
N ALA A 115 9.42 9.31 11.75
CA ALA A 115 10.75 8.81 12.08
C ALA A 115 11.05 8.79 13.60
N MET A 116 10.34 9.62 14.38
CA MET A 116 10.39 9.63 15.85
C MET A 116 9.04 9.25 16.44
N ASP A 117 8.94 8.05 17.03
CA ASP A 117 7.77 7.60 17.77
C ASP A 117 7.80 8.05 19.25
N ILE A 118 7.84 9.37 19.47
CA ILE A 118 7.69 9.98 20.80
C ILE A 118 6.28 10.56 20.98
N LYS A 119 5.83 10.66 22.24
CA LYS A 119 4.47 11.05 22.62
C LYS A 119 4.04 12.39 21.98
N GLU A 120 4.97 13.31 21.82
CA GLU A 120 4.81 14.64 21.26
C GLU A 120 4.53 14.56 19.75
N THR A 121 5.27 13.73 19.02
CA THR A 121 5.06 13.48 17.58
C THR A 121 3.70 12.85 17.32
N ARG A 122 3.30 11.87 18.16
CA ARG A 122 1.98 11.24 18.11
C ARG A 122 0.85 12.27 18.30
N LYS A 123 1.00 13.18 19.27
CA LYS A 123 0.03 14.26 19.52
C LYS A 123 -0.05 15.24 18.34
N ALA A 124 1.09 15.63 17.78
CA ALA A 124 1.14 16.57 16.65
C ALA A 124 0.44 15.99 15.41
N ILE A 125 0.66 14.72 15.10
CA ILE A 125 0.06 14.06 13.93
C ILE A 125 -1.41 13.78 14.13
N ALA A 126 -1.82 13.34 15.32
CA ALA A 126 -3.24 13.23 15.65
C ALA A 126 -3.94 14.61 15.59
N GLY A 127 -3.22 15.71 15.83
CA GLY A 127 -3.70 17.07 15.62
C GLY A 127 -3.86 17.42 14.13
N LEU A 128 -2.82 17.18 13.33
CA LEU A 128 -2.84 17.41 11.88
C LEU A 128 -3.94 16.60 11.18
N ASN A 129 -4.05 15.30 11.46
CA ASN A 129 -5.08 14.44 10.88
C ASN A 129 -6.51 14.88 11.27
N ARG A 130 -6.70 15.41 12.49
CA ARG A 130 -7.98 16.02 12.90
C ARG A 130 -8.26 17.31 12.12
N SER A 131 -7.26 18.17 11.93
CA SER A 131 -7.38 19.42 11.17
C SER A 131 -7.74 19.15 9.70
N VAL A 132 -7.03 18.23 9.03
CA VAL A 132 -7.33 17.83 7.64
C VAL A 132 -8.74 17.23 7.52
N GLY A 133 -9.15 16.41 8.49
CA GLY A 133 -10.50 15.85 8.55
C GLY A 133 -11.60 16.87 8.85
N GLN A 134 -11.29 18.03 9.44
CA GLN A 134 -12.23 19.15 9.59
C GLN A 134 -12.27 20.01 8.33
N TYR A 135 -11.12 20.27 7.70
CA TYR A 135 -11.04 20.99 6.43
C TYR A 135 -11.89 20.34 5.34
N LYS A 136 -11.79 19.01 5.15
CA LYS A 136 -12.64 18.28 4.17
C LYS A 136 -14.15 18.39 4.47
N ARG A 137 -14.56 18.55 5.73
CA ARG A 137 -15.98 18.72 6.11
C ARG A 137 -16.49 20.15 5.91
N VAL A 138 -15.60 21.14 5.98
CA VAL A 138 -15.94 22.55 5.74
C VAL A 138 -15.98 22.84 4.24
N SER A 139 -15.06 22.24 3.46
CA SER A 139 -15.06 22.40 2.00
C SER A 139 -16.20 21.65 1.32
N GLY A 140 -16.62 20.48 1.80
CA GLY A 140 -17.76 19.73 1.26
C GLY A 140 -19.15 20.24 1.68
N LYS A 141 -19.25 21.39 2.35
CA LYS A 141 -20.51 22.08 2.69
C LYS A 141 -20.75 23.35 1.87
N ARG A 142 -19.90 23.60 0.87
CA ARG A 142 -20.05 24.69 -0.10
C ARG A 142 -20.25 24.10 -1.48
N ASP A 143 -21.36 23.38 -1.65
CA ASP A 143 -21.98 23.07 -2.95
C ASP A 143 -23.50 23.07 -2.74
#